data_AF-A0A7Y4UGN3-F1
#
_entry.id   AF-A0A7Y4UGN3-F1
#
_cell.length_a   1.000
_cell.length_b   1.000
_cell.length_c   1.000
_cell.angle_alpha   90.00
_cell.angle_beta   90.00
_cell.angle_gamma   90.00
#
_symmetry.space_group_name_H-M   'P 1'
#
loop_
_entity.id
_entity.type
_entity.pdbx_description
1 polymer ?
#
loop_
_entity_poly.entity_id
_entity_poly.type
_entity_poly.pdbx_seq_one_letter_code
_entity_poly.pdbx_strand_id
1 'polypeptide(L)'
;MQTSIPLIDLGSLHTKPSDIAAQLRAACCEHGFFYLAGHGVSETLQARLEQQSRTFFAQPLEAKTQIAMTHGGKAWRGYFPVGNELTSGQPDWKEGLYFGAELSHEHPLPLHGTNQFPAEMPEFRQTVLDYLAALTELGHTVMRGLALSLNLPESYFAERYTRDPLILFRIFNYPAHADAASWGVGEHTDYGLLTILKQDDCGGLQVKTRAGPAGWTEAPP
;
A
#
# COMPACT_ATOMS: atom_id res chain seq x y z
N MET A 1 16.98 -20.18 -14.46
CA MET A 1 16.28 -20.48 -13.20
C MET A 1 15.20 -19.42 -13.05
N GLN A 2 13.96 -19.79 -12.78
CA GLN A 2 12.87 -18.84 -12.62
C GLN A 2 13.10 -18.12 -11.28
N THR A 3 13.51 -16.86 -11.31
CA THR A 3 13.70 -16.05 -10.09
C THR A 3 12.35 -15.72 -9.51
N SER A 4 11.91 -16.50 -8.52
CA SER A 4 10.72 -16.21 -7.73
C SER A 4 11.03 -15.12 -6.70
N ILE A 5 10.10 -14.18 -6.51
CA ILE A 5 10.14 -13.23 -5.40
C ILE A 5 10.03 -14.03 -4.08
N PRO A 6 10.86 -13.72 -3.07
CA PRO A 6 10.88 -14.48 -1.82
C PRO A 6 9.60 -14.28 -0.99
N LEU A 7 9.17 -15.33 -0.30
CA LEU A 7 8.08 -15.32 0.68
C LEU A 7 8.68 -15.41 2.09
N ILE A 8 8.34 -14.46 2.96
CA ILE A 8 8.86 -14.36 4.32
C ILE A 8 7.70 -14.50 5.31
N ASP A 9 7.76 -15.50 6.18
CA ASP A 9 6.74 -15.74 7.22
C ASP A 9 7.09 -15.03 8.53
N LEU A 10 6.36 -13.95 8.83
CA LEU A 10 6.53 -13.14 10.04
C LEU A 10 6.01 -13.82 11.31
N GLY A 11 5.23 -14.90 11.20
CA GLY A 11 4.71 -15.64 12.36
C GLY A 11 5.82 -16.18 13.27
N SER A 12 7.02 -16.39 12.71
CA SER A 12 8.19 -16.83 13.47
C SER A 12 9.13 -15.71 13.92
N LEU A 13 8.84 -14.43 13.65
CA LEU A 13 9.72 -13.32 14.00
C LEU A 13 10.03 -13.26 15.50
N HIS A 14 9.07 -13.57 16.37
CA HIS A 14 9.27 -13.59 17.82
C HIS A 14 10.11 -14.77 18.31
N THR A 15 10.12 -15.90 17.60
CA THR A 15 10.82 -17.12 18.01
C THR A 15 12.19 -17.28 17.33
N LYS A 16 12.33 -16.74 16.12
CA LYS A 16 13.54 -16.81 15.29
C LYS A 16 13.87 -15.45 14.65
N PRO A 17 14.07 -14.39 15.45
CA PRO A 17 14.27 -13.03 14.93
C PRO A 17 15.48 -12.92 13.98
N SER A 18 16.57 -13.62 14.27
CA SER A 18 17.78 -13.61 13.43
C SER A 18 17.57 -14.24 12.05
N ASP A 19 16.80 -15.33 11.97
CA ASP A 19 16.52 -16.02 10.70
C ASP A 19 15.64 -15.15 9.80
N ILE A 20 14.62 -14.51 10.37
CA ILE A 20 13.75 -13.60 9.62
C ILE A 20 14.50 -12.33 9.21
N ALA A 21 15.34 -11.77 10.08
CA ALA A 21 16.21 -10.65 9.74
C ALA A 21 17.16 -10.97 8.57
N ALA A 22 17.74 -12.19 8.55
CA ALA A 22 18.59 -12.63 7.45
C ALA A 22 17.82 -12.76 6.12
N GLN A 23 16.59 -13.31 6.16
CA GLN A 23 15.71 -13.40 4.98
C GLN A 23 15.30 -12.02 4.45
N LEU A 24 14.92 -11.11 5.34
CA LEU A 24 14.60 -9.73 4.99
C LEU A 24 15.79 -9.03 4.34
N ARG A 25 17.01 -9.21 4.90
CA ARG A 25 18.24 -8.66 4.31
C ARG A 25 18.44 -9.15 2.88
N ALA A 26 18.37 -10.46 2.68
CA ALA A 26 18.58 -11.08 1.36
C ALA A 26 17.55 -10.54 0.36
N ALA A 27 16.27 -10.54 0.72
CA ALA A 27 15.20 -10.03 -0.13
C ALA A 27 15.37 -8.55 -0.49
N CYS A 28 15.69 -7.69 0.48
CA CYS A 28 15.93 -6.27 0.25
C CYS A 28 17.16 -6.01 -0.65
N CYS A 29 18.26 -6.74 -0.45
CA CYS A 29 19.49 -6.53 -1.23
C CYS A 29 19.40 -7.09 -2.66
N GLU A 30 18.72 -8.22 -2.85
CA GLU A 30 18.66 -8.92 -4.13
C GLU A 30 17.51 -8.44 -5.00
N HIS A 31 16.33 -8.25 -4.39
CA HIS A 31 15.08 -7.96 -5.11
C HIS A 31 14.54 -6.56 -4.81
N GLY A 32 14.71 -6.07 -3.57
CA GLY A 32 13.97 -4.90 -3.08
C GLY A 32 12.47 -5.16 -2.90
N PHE A 33 12.04 -6.42 -2.97
CA PHE A 33 10.64 -6.83 -2.97
C PHE A 33 10.49 -8.24 -2.38
N PHE A 34 9.42 -8.50 -1.64
CA PHE A 34 9.11 -9.80 -1.04
C PHE A 34 7.63 -9.91 -0.67
N TYR A 35 7.12 -11.14 -0.60
CA TYR A 35 5.81 -11.45 -0.02
C TYR A 35 5.92 -11.66 1.48
N LEU A 36 4.83 -11.36 2.19
CA LEU A 36 4.70 -11.59 3.62
C LEU A 36 3.62 -12.64 3.88
N ALA A 37 3.96 -13.65 4.68
CA ALA A 37 3.01 -14.59 5.29
C ALA A 37 2.99 -14.41 6.81
N GLY A 38 1.96 -14.96 7.47
CA GLY A 38 1.87 -14.95 8.94
C GLY A 38 1.87 -13.55 9.56
N HIS A 39 1.49 -12.52 8.79
CA HIS A 39 1.58 -11.12 9.19
C HIS A 39 0.48 -10.66 10.16
N GLY A 40 -0.52 -11.52 10.44
CA GLY A 40 -1.53 -11.29 11.49
C GLY A 40 -2.65 -10.29 11.15
N VAL A 41 -2.66 -9.73 9.93
CA VAL A 41 -3.77 -8.86 9.47
C VAL A 41 -4.96 -9.74 9.10
N SER A 42 -6.10 -9.55 9.78
CA SER A 42 -7.30 -10.38 9.62
C SER A 42 -7.77 -10.50 8.17
N GLU A 43 -7.92 -11.73 7.68
CA GLU A 43 -8.48 -12.01 6.35
C GLU A 43 -9.92 -11.48 6.21
N THR A 44 -10.72 -11.56 7.27
CA THR A 44 -12.08 -10.99 7.29
C THR A 44 -12.05 -9.47 7.11
N LEU A 45 -11.08 -8.78 7.71
CA LEU A 45 -10.92 -7.34 7.54
C LEU A 45 -10.49 -6.99 6.11
N GLN A 46 -9.56 -7.75 5.53
CA GLN A 46 -9.13 -7.62 4.13
C GLN A 46 -10.30 -7.81 3.17
N ALA A 47 -11.07 -8.88 3.33
CA ALA A 47 -12.24 -9.18 2.49
C ALA A 47 -13.34 -8.11 2.63
N ARG A 48 -13.58 -7.61 3.85
CA ARG A 48 -14.53 -6.52 4.10
C ARG A 48 -14.09 -5.24 3.41
N LEU A 49 -12.81 -4.89 3.49
CA LEU A 49 -12.26 -3.71 2.80
C LEU A 49 -12.40 -3.85 1.28
N GLU A 50 -12.05 -5.01 0.72
CA GLU A 50 -12.16 -5.26 -0.71
C GLU A 50 -13.61 -5.13 -1.18
N GLN A 51 -14.56 -5.76 -0.48
CA GLN A 51 -15.97 -5.68 -0.82
C GLN A 51 -16.50 -4.24 -0.78
N GLN A 52 -16.19 -3.49 0.29
CA GLN A 52 -16.61 -2.08 0.41
C GLN A 52 -15.96 -1.20 -0.67
N SER A 53 -14.70 -1.47 -1.03
CA SER A 53 -14.01 -0.77 -2.13
C SER A 53 -14.70 -1.04 -3.47
N ARG A 54 -15.02 -2.29 -3.78
CA ARG A 54 -15.77 -2.68 -4.98
C ARG A 54 -17.14 -1.99 -5.03
N THR A 55 -17.87 -1.98 -3.92
CA THR A 55 -19.15 -1.26 -3.80
C THR A 55 -18.99 0.24 -4.06
N PHE A 56 -17.92 0.87 -3.56
CA PHE A 56 -17.64 2.28 -3.83
C PHE A 56 -17.37 2.54 -5.32
N PHE A 57 -16.46 1.79 -5.95
CA PHE A 57 -16.07 2.04 -7.34
C PHE A 57 -17.17 1.73 -8.35
N ALA A 58 -18.12 0.86 -7.99
CA ALA A 58 -19.31 0.55 -8.80
C ALA A 58 -20.35 1.68 -8.83
N GLN A 59 -20.24 2.71 -7.98
CA GLN A 59 -21.18 3.84 -7.98
C GLN A 59 -20.99 4.75 -9.21
N PRO A 60 -22.04 5.50 -9.59
CA PRO A 60 -21.93 6.56 -10.58
C PRO A 60 -20.83 7.58 -10.23
N LEU A 61 -20.23 8.19 -11.26
CA LEU A 61 -19.14 9.15 -11.07
C LEU A 61 -19.56 10.31 -10.16
N GLU A 62 -20.81 10.77 -10.28
CA GLU A 62 -21.37 11.86 -9.49
C GLU A 62 -21.31 11.58 -7.99
N ALA A 63 -21.60 10.34 -7.58
CA ALA A 63 -21.52 9.90 -6.19
C ALA A 63 -20.05 9.82 -5.71
N LYS A 64 -19.17 9.25 -6.53
CA LYS A 64 -17.72 9.15 -6.22
C LYS A 64 -17.07 10.53 -6.06
N THR A 65 -17.45 11.49 -6.91
CA THR A 65 -16.90 12.86 -6.88
C THR A 65 -17.35 13.71 -5.69
N GLN A 66 -18.34 13.28 -4.89
CA GLN A 66 -18.70 13.99 -3.66
C GLN A 66 -17.52 14.10 -2.68
N ILE A 67 -16.63 13.11 -2.69
CA ILE A 67 -15.41 13.08 -1.88
C ILE A 67 -14.14 13.35 -2.71
N ALA A 68 -14.23 14.13 -3.78
CA ALA A 68 -13.10 14.41 -4.66
C ALA A 68 -11.88 14.97 -3.92
N MET A 69 -10.68 14.65 -4.39
CA MET A 69 -9.42 15.11 -3.79
C MET A 69 -9.29 16.64 -3.72
N THR A 70 -9.96 17.37 -4.63
CA THR A 70 -10.04 18.83 -4.60
C THR A 70 -10.70 19.37 -3.33
N HIS A 71 -11.55 18.58 -2.66
CA HIS A 71 -12.15 18.92 -1.36
C HIS A 71 -11.24 18.57 -0.18
N GLY A 72 -10.21 17.74 -0.39
CA GLY A 72 -9.29 17.26 0.66
C GLY A 72 -8.24 18.27 1.11
N GLY A 73 -8.10 19.39 0.40
CA GLY A 73 -7.16 20.47 0.73
C GLY A 73 -5.73 19.98 0.95
N LYS A 74 -5.04 20.53 1.95
CA LYS A 74 -3.64 20.19 2.26
C LYS A 74 -3.44 18.77 2.77
N ALA A 75 -4.49 18.08 3.19
CA ALA A 75 -4.40 16.71 3.73
C ALA A 75 -4.23 15.66 2.64
N TRP A 76 -4.53 16.02 1.38
CA TRP A 76 -4.38 15.15 0.20
C TRP A 76 -5.19 13.85 0.31
N ARG A 77 -6.49 14.00 0.57
CA ARG A 77 -7.45 12.88 0.79
C ARG A 77 -8.61 12.97 -0.20
N GLY A 78 -9.19 11.83 -0.56
CA GLY A 78 -10.39 11.75 -1.39
C GLY A 78 -10.21 10.96 -2.69
N TYR A 79 -11.21 11.07 -3.56
CA TYR A 79 -11.32 10.36 -4.84
C TYR A 79 -10.72 11.13 -6.02
N PHE A 80 -10.11 10.41 -6.96
CA PHE A 80 -9.77 10.91 -8.29
C PHE A 80 -10.25 9.95 -9.40
N PRO A 81 -10.77 10.47 -10.53
CA PRO A 81 -11.21 9.65 -11.65
C PRO A 81 -10.05 9.15 -12.53
N VAL A 82 -10.35 8.21 -13.43
CA VAL A 82 -9.42 7.71 -14.45
C VAL A 82 -8.79 8.86 -15.24
N GLY A 83 -7.48 8.78 -15.50
CA GLY A 83 -6.72 9.74 -16.30
C GLY A 83 -6.31 11.01 -15.57
N ASN A 84 -6.62 11.16 -14.28
CA ASN A 84 -6.30 12.36 -13.51
C ASN A 84 -4.90 12.30 -12.85
N GLU A 85 -4.33 11.11 -12.70
CA GLU A 85 -2.96 10.90 -12.21
C GLU A 85 -2.05 10.54 -13.39
N LEU A 86 -0.82 11.05 -13.35
CA LEU A 86 0.18 10.83 -14.38
C LEU A 86 1.37 10.05 -13.81
N THR A 87 1.74 8.93 -14.44
CA THR A 87 3.04 8.30 -14.21
C THR A 87 3.95 8.57 -15.38
N SER A 88 5.12 9.17 -15.12
CA SER A 88 6.09 9.55 -16.17
C SER A 88 5.49 10.41 -17.31
N GLY A 89 4.48 11.22 -16.98
CA GLY A 89 3.79 12.12 -17.91
C GLY A 89 2.69 11.49 -18.77
N GLN A 90 2.38 10.19 -18.57
CA GLN A 90 1.27 9.51 -19.24
C GLN A 90 0.09 9.31 -18.28
N PRO A 91 -1.16 9.48 -18.74
CA PRO A 91 -2.34 9.22 -17.92
C PRO A 91 -2.42 7.76 -17.49
N ASP A 92 -2.49 7.52 -16.20
CA ASP A 92 -2.69 6.17 -15.67
C ASP A 92 -4.15 5.74 -15.86
N TRP A 93 -4.35 4.50 -16.30
CA TRP A 93 -5.69 3.93 -16.46
C TRP A 93 -6.22 3.37 -15.14
N LYS A 94 -6.35 4.26 -14.15
CA LYS A 94 -6.85 3.93 -12.81
C LYS A 94 -7.64 5.08 -12.20
N GLU A 95 -8.66 4.74 -11.44
CA GLU A 95 -9.27 5.63 -10.47
C GLU A 95 -8.82 5.22 -9.06
N GLY A 96 -8.98 6.11 -8.08
CA GLY A 96 -8.57 5.74 -6.73
C GLY A 96 -9.02 6.64 -5.61
N LEU A 97 -8.75 6.16 -4.41
CA LEU A 97 -9.06 6.80 -3.14
C LEU A 97 -7.80 6.98 -2.31
N TYR A 98 -7.62 8.18 -1.77
CA TYR A 98 -6.50 8.54 -0.91
C TYR A 98 -7.01 8.76 0.51
N PHE A 99 -6.40 8.03 1.43
CA PHE A 99 -6.62 8.12 2.86
C PHE A 99 -5.28 8.23 3.61
N GLY A 100 -5.36 8.53 4.89
CA GLY A 100 -4.24 8.49 5.82
C GLY A 100 -4.74 8.52 7.25
N ALA A 101 -3.85 8.83 8.21
CA ALA A 101 -4.25 9.00 9.60
C ALA A 101 -5.42 10.00 9.72
N GLU A 102 -6.43 9.66 10.53
CA GLU A 102 -7.58 10.51 10.81
C GLU A 102 -7.20 11.53 11.88
N LEU A 103 -6.93 12.76 11.46
CA LEU A 103 -6.44 13.84 12.32
C LEU A 103 -7.38 15.05 12.25
N SER A 104 -7.20 15.99 13.18
CA SER A 104 -7.96 17.25 13.19
C SER A 104 -7.76 18.03 11.89
N HIS A 105 -8.82 18.69 11.42
CA HIS A 105 -8.77 19.61 10.28
C HIS A 105 -7.83 20.81 10.52
N GLU A 106 -7.59 21.17 11.79
CA GLU A 106 -6.69 22.26 12.19
C GLU A 106 -5.22 21.83 12.28
N HIS A 107 -4.89 20.57 11.95
CA HIS A 107 -3.52 20.09 12.06
C HIS A 107 -2.56 20.97 11.25
N PRO A 108 -1.44 21.44 11.81
CA PRO A 108 -0.63 22.48 11.16
C PRO A 108 0.09 21.98 9.90
N LEU A 109 0.55 20.72 9.91
CA LEU A 109 1.37 20.15 8.83
C LEU A 109 0.56 19.79 7.56
N PRO A 110 1.16 19.90 6.36
CA PRO A 110 0.58 19.32 5.14
C PRO A 110 0.53 17.79 5.25
N LEU A 111 -0.32 17.14 4.43
CA LEU A 111 -0.60 15.69 4.44
C LEU A 111 -1.30 15.16 5.70
N HIS A 112 -1.57 16.04 6.66
CA HIS A 112 -2.29 15.74 7.90
C HIS A 112 -3.64 16.46 7.89
N GLY A 113 -4.68 15.74 8.33
CA GLY A 113 -6.04 16.26 8.42
C GLY A 113 -7.08 15.14 8.40
N THR A 114 -8.33 15.53 8.19
CA THR A 114 -9.46 14.60 8.12
C THR A 114 -9.51 13.88 6.78
N ASN A 115 -9.89 12.61 6.79
CA ASN A 115 -10.23 11.89 5.56
C ASN A 115 -11.57 12.36 4.98
N GLN A 116 -11.80 12.05 3.70
CA GLN A 116 -13.06 12.27 3.01
C GLN A 116 -13.76 10.92 2.83
N PHE A 117 -14.85 10.68 3.56
CA PHE A 117 -15.61 9.43 3.50
C PHE A 117 -16.99 9.65 2.88
N PRO A 118 -17.49 8.71 2.06
CA PRO A 118 -18.83 8.82 1.49
C PRO A 118 -19.89 8.65 2.59
N ALA A 119 -20.78 9.64 2.73
CA ALA A 119 -21.78 9.67 3.81
C ALA A 119 -22.72 8.45 3.81
N GLU A 120 -22.99 7.89 2.62
CA GLU A 120 -23.87 6.73 2.43
C GLU A 120 -23.20 5.38 2.74
N MET A 121 -21.89 5.35 3.02
CA MET A 121 -21.16 4.12 3.38
C MET A 121 -20.42 4.26 4.72
N PRO A 122 -21.14 4.39 5.86
CA PRO A 122 -20.52 4.54 7.17
C PRO A 122 -19.62 3.36 7.57
N GLU A 123 -19.94 2.14 7.12
CA GLU A 123 -19.11 0.95 7.35
C GLU A 123 -17.76 1.01 6.63
N PHE A 124 -17.70 1.70 5.48
CA PHE A 124 -16.46 1.84 4.72
C PHE A 124 -15.46 2.70 5.50
N ARG A 125 -15.93 3.78 6.15
CA ARG A 125 -15.11 4.59 7.06
C ARG A 125 -14.46 3.74 8.14
N GLN A 126 -15.27 2.99 8.89
CA GLN A 126 -14.73 2.17 9.98
C GLN A 126 -13.75 1.12 9.46
N THR A 127 -14.08 0.48 8.34
CA THR A 127 -13.22 -0.55 7.73
C THR A 127 -11.87 0.00 7.29
N VAL A 128 -11.83 1.19 6.68
CA VAL A 128 -10.57 1.85 6.28
C VAL A 128 -9.73 2.21 7.49
N LEU A 129 -10.34 2.74 8.56
CA LEU A 129 -9.60 3.11 9.78
C LEU A 129 -9.06 1.89 10.52
N ASP A 130 -9.85 0.81 10.63
CA ASP A 130 -9.40 -0.47 11.20
C ASP A 130 -8.22 -1.05 10.41
N TYR A 131 -8.30 -1.00 9.08
CA TYR A 131 -7.25 -1.52 8.20
C TYR A 131 -5.97 -0.68 8.24
N LEU A 132 -6.09 0.65 8.27
CA LEU A 132 -4.97 1.57 8.49
C LEU A 132 -4.24 1.27 9.79
N ALA A 133 -4.97 1.05 10.89
CA ALA A 133 -4.37 0.69 12.17
C ALA A 133 -3.62 -0.65 12.09
N ALA A 134 -4.24 -1.68 11.49
CA ALA A 134 -3.62 -2.99 11.31
C ALA A 134 -2.35 -2.94 10.44
N LEU A 135 -2.38 -2.19 9.33
CA LEU A 135 -1.20 -2.02 8.48
C LEU A 135 -0.10 -1.16 9.12
N THR A 136 -0.46 -0.22 10.01
CA THR A 136 0.53 0.55 10.76
C THR A 136 1.31 -0.35 11.72
N GLU A 137 0.62 -1.21 12.46
CA GLU A 137 1.25 -2.22 13.34
C GLU A 137 2.10 -3.24 12.56
N LEU A 138 1.61 -3.68 11.40
CA LEU A 138 2.40 -4.53 10.50
C LEU A 138 3.65 -3.80 10.02
N GLY A 139 3.54 -2.53 9.62
CA GLY A 139 4.66 -1.68 9.23
C GLY A 139 5.71 -1.60 10.33
N HIS A 140 5.32 -1.33 11.58
CA HIS A 140 6.25 -1.36 12.71
C HIS A 140 6.93 -2.73 12.88
N THR A 141 6.18 -3.82 12.69
CA THR A 141 6.73 -5.18 12.78
C THR A 141 7.79 -5.45 11.72
N VAL A 142 7.53 -5.08 10.46
CA VAL A 142 8.51 -5.21 9.37
C VAL A 142 9.74 -4.32 9.62
N MET A 143 9.53 -3.09 10.07
CA MET A 143 10.64 -2.16 10.37
C MET A 143 11.53 -2.67 11.52
N ARG A 144 10.98 -3.37 12.53
CA ARG A 144 11.79 -4.06 13.56
C ARG A 144 12.68 -5.14 12.93
N GLY A 145 12.11 -5.99 12.06
CA GLY A 145 12.87 -7.01 11.33
C GLY A 145 13.98 -6.42 10.46
N LEU A 146 13.70 -5.31 9.78
CA LEU A 146 14.69 -4.59 8.97
C LEU A 146 15.79 -3.96 9.84
N ALA A 147 15.46 -3.42 11.02
CA ALA A 147 16.48 -2.90 11.94
C ALA A 147 17.46 -4.01 12.36
N LEU A 148 16.94 -5.18 12.74
CA LEU A 148 17.75 -6.34 13.08
C LEU A 148 18.61 -6.81 11.89
N SER A 149 18.06 -6.77 10.67
CA SER A 149 18.79 -7.13 9.45
C SER A 149 20.02 -6.25 9.17
N LEU A 150 20.00 -5.03 9.72
CA LEU A 150 21.06 -4.03 9.62
C LEU A 150 21.99 -4.05 10.84
N ASN A 151 21.84 -5.02 11.75
CA ASN A 151 22.53 -5.08 13.04
C ASN A 151 22.29 -3.83 13.92
N LEU A 152 21.09 -3.26 13.84
CA LEU A 152 20.64 -2.14 14.68
C LEU A 152 19.71 -2.65 15.79
N PRO A 153 19.50 -1.87 16.88
CA PRO A 153 18.45 -2.16 17.85
C PRO A 153 17.09 -2.27 17.16
N GLU A 154 16.23 -3.21 17.57
CA GLU A 154 14.89 -3.40 16.97
C GLU A 154 14.04 -2.12 17.00
N SER A 155 14.25 -1.26 17.99
CA SER A 155 13.56 0.02 18.17
C SER A 155 14.11 1.15 17.31
N TYR A 156 15.19 0.93 16.54
CA TYR A 156 15.94 1.99 15.85
C TYR A 156 15.05 2.95 15.05
N PHE A 157 14.21 2.41 14.17
CA PHE A 157 13.32 3.22 13.33
C PHE A 157 12.21 3.87 14.15
N ALA A 158 11.58 3.11 15.05
CA ALA A 158 10.50 3.60 15.91
C ALA A 158 10.96 4.75 16.82
N GLU A 159 12.19 4.75 17.31
CA GLU A 159 12.71 5.81 18.17
C GLU A 159 13.12 7.07 17.43
N ARG A 160 13.55 6.94 16.17
CA ARG A 160 14.23 8.01 15.41
C ARG A 160 13.35 8.65 14.34
N TYR A 161 12.51 7.88 13.68
CA TYR A 161 11.82 8.32 12.45
C TYR A 161 10.34 7.97 12.44
N THR A 162 10.00 6.77 12.88
CA THR A 162 8.66 6.19 12.71
C THR A 162 7.97 6.00 14.06
N ARG A 163 8.19 6.87 15.05
CA ARG A 163 7.38 6.83 16.29
C ARG A 163 5.92 7.14 15.98
N ASP A 164 5.74 8.17 15.15
CA ASP A 164 4.48 8.65 14.62
C ASP A 164 4.65 8.77 13.09
N PRO A 165 4.52 7.65 12.35
CA PRO A 165 4.84 7.62 10.93
C PRO A 165 3.77 8.34 10.10
N LEU A 166 4.20 8.99 9.02
CA LEU A 166 3.28 9.46 7.99
C LEU A 166 2.75 8.25 7.18
N ILE A 167 1.49 7.89 7.40
CA ILE A 167 0.82 6.82 6.67
C ILE A 167 -0.01 7.40 5.52
N LEU A 168 0.32 6.97 4.30
CA LEU A 168 -0.43 7.26 3.08
C LEU A 168 -1.05 5.97 2.56
N PHE A 169 -2.37 5.89 2.56
CA PHE A 169 -3.11 4.71 2.14
C PHE A 169 -3.89 4.99 0.86
N ARG A 170 -3.81 4.05 -0.08
CA ARG A 170 -4.43 4.17 -1.39
C ARG A 170 -5.20 2.92 -1.71
N ILE A 171 -6.37 3.11 -2.31
CA ILE A 171 -7.16 2.04 -2.90
C ILE A 171 -7.31 2.39 -4.38
N PHE A 172 -6.85 1.51 -5.26
CA PHE A 172 -6.89 1.71 -6.70
C PHE A 172 -7.83 0.72 -7.35
N ASN A 173 -8.59 1.20 -8.33
CA ASN A 173 -9.39 0.37 -9.23
C ASN A 173 -8.86 0.59 -10.65
N TYR A 174 -8.62 -0.52 -11.36
CA TYR A 174 -8.12 -0.55 -12.73
C TYR A 174 -9.23 -1.09 -13.63
N PRO A 175 -10.05 -0.22 -14.25
CA PRO A 175 -11.11 -0.68 -15.14
C PRO A 175 -10.54 -1.44 -16.34
N ALA A 176 -11.26 -2.44 -16.83
CA ALA A 176 -10.87 -3.15 -18.04
C ALA A 176 -10.66 -2.16 -19.21
N HIS A 177 -9.53 -2.28 -19.89
CA HIS A 177 -9.18 -1.45 -21.04
C HIS A 177 -9.09 -2.31 -22.30
N ALA A 178 -9.59 -1.80 -23.43
CA ALA A 178 -9.58 -2.53 -24.69
C ALA A 178 -8.17 -2.59 -25.33
N ASP A 179 -7.29 -1.66 -24.97
CA ASP A 179 -5.90 -1.64 -25.41
C ASP A 179 -5.01 -2.27 -24.33
N ALA A 180 -4.50 -3.47 -24.61
CA ALA A 180 -3.60 -4.21 -23.72
C ALA A 180 -2.18 -3.63 -23.69
N ALA A 181 -1.87 -2.62 -24.51
CA ALA A 181 -0.54 -2.01 -24.57
C ALA A 181 -0.33 -0.86 -23.56
N SER A 182 -1.38 -0.37 -22.88
CA SER A 182 -1.27 0.71 -21.89
C SER A 182 -1.02 0.19 -20.48
N TRP A 183 -0.12 0.84 -19.76
CA TRP A 183 0.16 0.54 -18.36
C TRP A 183 -1.01 0.95 -17.45
N GLY A 184 -1.36 0.12 -16.46
CA GLY A 184 -2.24 0.53 -15.37
C GLY A 184 -1.57 1.60 -14.49
N VAL A 185 -0.29 1.39 -14.16
CA VAL A 185 0.66 2.37 -13.61
C VAL A 185 1.99 2.17 -14.32
N GLY A 186 2.64 3.25 -14.76
CA GLY A 186 3.96 3.16 -15.40
C GLY A 186 5.10 2.71 -14.48
N GLU A 187 6.27 2.38 -15.05
CA GLU A 187 7.49 2.07 -14.30
C GLU A 187 7.85 3.24 -13.36
N HIS A 188 7.98 2.95 -12.06
CA HIS A 188 8.40 3.90 -11.04
C HIS A 188 9.02 3.17 -9.84
N THR A 189 9.60 3.95 -8.93
CA THR A 189 9.99 3.50 -7.60
C THR A 189 9.15 4.23 -6.55
N ASP A 190 8.75 3.54 -5.50
CA ASP A 190 8.07 4.18 -4.38
C ASP A 190 8.97 5.18 -3.65
N TYR A 191 8.34 6.23 -3.12
CA TYR A 191 8.99 7.12 -2.15
C TYR A 191 8.78 6.61 -0.73
N GLY A 192 9.70 6.95 0.18
CA GLY A 192 9.57 6.67 1.60
C GLY A 192 10.39 5.46 2.05
N LEU A 193 9.88 4.72 3.04
CA LEU A 193 10.59 3.64 3.71
C LEU A 193 10.08 2.24 3.36
N LEU A 194 8.74 2.07 3.30
CA LEU A 194 8.10 0.77 3.13
C LEU A 194 6.72 0.95 2.48
N THR A 195 6.42 0.11 1.49
CA THR A 195 5.09 -0.08 0.93
C THR A 195 4.60 -1.47 1.29
N ILE A 196 3.36 -1.59 1.78
CA ILE A 196 2.67 -2.86 1.98
C ILE A 196 1.49 -2.88 1.01
N LEU A 197 1.48 -3.86 0.11
CA LEU A 197 0.49 -3.98 -0.95
C LEU A 197 -0.34 -5.25 -0.76
N LYS A 198 -1.66 -5.10 -0.86
CA LYS A 198 -2.59 -6.22 -1.07
C LYS A 198 -3.13 -6.12 -2.50
N GLN A 199 -2.98 -7.20 -3.26
CA GLN A 199 -3.55 -7.34 -4.60
C GLN A 199 -4.83 -8.17 -4.54
N ASP A 200 -5.76 -7.94 -5.46
CA ASP A 200 -6.81 -8.92 -5.75
C ASP A 200 -6.29 -9.99 -6.72
N ASP A 201 -7.15 -10.91 -7.12
CA ASP A 201 -6.75 -12.06 -7.95
C ASP A 201 -6.50 -11.71 -9.43
N CYS A 202 -6.65 -10.44 -9.84
CA CYS A 202 -6.45 -10.03 -11.23
C CYS A 202 -4.96 -10.01 -11.64
N GLY A 203 -4.05 -9.79 -10.68
CA GLY A 203 -2.62 -9.69 -10.94
C GLY A 203 -2.21 -8.43 -11.71
N GLY A 204 -1.12 -8.53 -12.51
CA GLY A 204 -0.60 -7.42 -13.33
C GLY A 204 0.60 -6.66 -12.72
N LEU A 205 1.02 -6.99 -11.50
CA LEU A 205 2.22 -6.43 -10.90
C LEU A 205 3.48 -7.13 -11.47
N GLN A 206 4.43 -6.31 -11.91
CA GLN A 206 5.76 -6.75 -12.31
C GLN A 206 6.82 -5.97 -11.53
N VAL A 207 7.88 -6.65 -11.11
CA VAL A 207 9.00 -6.07 -10.36
C VAL A 207 10.25 -6.12 -11.23
N LYS A 208 10.93 -4.99 -11.35
CA LYS A 208 12.17 -4.91 -12.12
C LYS A 208 13.37 -5.39 -11.29
N THR A 209 13.73 -6.66 -11.41
CA THR A 209 14.86 -7.25 -10.65
C THR A 209 16.14 -7.32 -11.46
N ARG A 210 17.30 -7.37 -10.78
CA ARG A 210 18.61 -7.53 -11.44
C ARG A 210 18.81 -8.86 -12.16
N ALA A 211 17.96 -9.86 -11.89
CA ALA A 211 18.14 -11.25 -12.30
C ALA A 211 17.21 -11.73 -13.43
N GLY A 212 16.27 -10.91 -13.89
CA GLY A 212 15.29 -11.30 -14.91
C GLY A 212 15.87 -11.33 -16.35
N PRO A 213 15.36 -12.18 -17.26
CA PRO A 213 15.83 -12.28 -18.66
C PRO A 213 15.69 -11.00 -19.50
N ALA A 214 14.89 -10.04 -19.01
CA ALA A 214 14.73 -8.68 -19.55
C ALA A 214 14.62 -7.63 -18.42
N GLY A 215 15.03 -7.98 -17.20
CA GLY A 215 14.90 -7.15 -16.02
C GLY A 215 13.55 -7.16 -15.32
N TRP A 216 12.48 -7.81 -15.84
CA TRP A 216 11.16 -7.87 -15.19
C TRP A 216 10.81 -9.27 -14.67
N THR A 217 10.16 -9.33 -13.50
CA THR A 217 9.68 -10.53 -12.81
C THR A 217 8.20 -10.34 -12.44
N GLU A 218 7.34 -11.28 -12.81
CA GLU A 218 5.92 -11.28 -12.39
C GLU A 218 5.79 -11.41 -10.87
N ALA A 219 4.86 -10.67 -10.29
CA ALA A 219 4.45 -10.76 -8.90
C ALA A 219 2.95 -11.13 -8.82
N PRO A 220 2.61 -12.43 -8.97
CA PRO A 220 1.22 -12.88 -8.90
C PRO A 220 0.63 -12.67 -7.49
N PRO A 221 -0.71 -12.58 -7.36
CA PRO A 221 -1.39 -12.47 -6.08
C PRO A 221 -1.11 -13.63 -5.11
#